data_AF-A0A9W6UNX6-F1
#
_entry.id   AF-A0A9W6UNX6-F1
#
_cell.length_a   1.000
_cell.length_b   1.000
_cell.length_c   1.000
_cell.angle_alpha   90.00
_cell.angle_beta   90.00
_cell.angle_gamma   90.00
#
_symmetry.space_group_name_H-M   'P 1'
#
loop_
_entity.id
_entity.type
_entity.pdbx_description
1 polymer ?
#
loop_
_entity_poly.entity_id
_entity_poly.type
_entity_poly.pdbx_seq_one_letter_code
_entity_poly.pdbx_strand_id
1 'polypeptide(L)'
;MFRMPRAAAAAAATALVATVLGAAPAATAGAPAATADTPDGDRLQRQFASAAAEFGVPEDLLLALAYQQTRWESHGGAPSTTGNYGVAGLTRVDPAAVPAGADGPQLHTLDAAAALVGRPAGELAADPAQNLRGAAALLAHYQREAGRAPDGDPGAWYPAVARFGGNARSPFADRVFATLRTGAERTTADGRHVRLAASPALRVDRPAEPPADTTDTAEPRGAAAVADCPAGLDCDFRPAAYALTDPKDPTSYGNYTEANRPADGQRIQYVVLHDTEGGYDGSLATFRNPSSQASAHYLVRSSDGHVTQLVDNGDVAWHAGNKTFNMHGIGIEHEGYAFPKDRPTWYSEQLYQSSAALVRHLAARYGVPLDREHVLGHDDVPGPVQANVAGMHWDPGTFWDWAHYLELLGAPLPGPSGPPAVGETVVVSPAFDTNRPPVNGTSDRPENFVYLRTGPSPDAPLLNGGTRDASDWRDKAVTGARYVVAEVAGDWTAIWYDGQKAWFANPGGSAAVRDTRPGRTVLTPRPGAAAIPVYGRAYPEAAAYRGHPSIPVQQVVPLSATVPAGQAYPAADAEPVRGDFYYARNIGGDAPEDRTLVVGCDAYYPVRYNHRLAYLKSTDVQGGSAKPVC
;
A
#
# COMPACT_ATOMS: atom_id res chain seq x y z
N MET A 1 -20.77 55.37 2.42
CA MET A 1 -21.40 55.81 1.16
C MET A 1 -21.52 54.58 0.29
N PHE A 2 -22.67 54.03 -0.13
CA PHE A 2 -24.04 54.50 -0.23
C PHE A 2 -25.03 53.45 0.29
N ARG A 3 -26.19 53.93 0.74
CA ARG A 3 -27.36 53.19 1.25
C ARG A 3 -28.14 52.48 0.12
N MET A 4 -28.64 51.27 0.43
CA MET A 4 -30.05 50.77 0.36
C MET A 4 -31.09 51.50 -0.53
N PRO A 5 -32.15 50.82 -1.07
CA PRO A 5 -33.09 50.06 -0.22
C PRO A 5 -33.83 48.83 -0.80
N ARG A 6 -34.48 48.11 0.14
CA ARG A 6 -35.55 47.12 -0.04
C ARG A 6 -36.87 47.78 -0.48
N ALA A 7 -37.72 47.01 -1.16
CA ALA A 7 -39.18 47.21 -1.18
C ALA A 7 -39.89 45.85 -1.12
N ALA A 8 -41.04 45.84 -0.45
CA ALA A 8 -41.80 44.68 0.01
C ALA A 8 -43.22 44.64 -0.61
N ALA A 9 -43.88 43.49 -0.40
CA ALA A 9 -45.33 43.23 -0.32
C ALA A 9 -46.15 43.18 -1.64
N ALA A 10 -46.91 42.10 -1.85
CA ALA A 10 -48.32 41.99 -1.42
C ALA A 10 -48.95 40.65 -1.85
N ALA A 11 -49.99 40.25 -1.12
CA ALA A 11 -50.70 38.98 -1.13
C ALA A 11 -51.95 38.95 -2.04
N ALA A 12 -52.46 37.76 -2.36
CA ALA A 12 -53.90 37.51 -2.53
C ALA A 12 -54.22 36.01 -2.40
N ALA A 13 -55.25 35.70 -1.62
CA ALA A 13 -55.80 34.39 -1.30
C ALA A 13 -57.22 34.25 -1.89
N THR A 14 -57.64 33.01 -2.25
CA THR A 14 -59.02 32.41 -2.25
C THR A 14 -59.06 31.28 -3.30
N ALA A 15 -59.81 30.17 -3.20
CA ALA A 15 -60.78 29.66 -2.22
C ALA A 15 -60.89 28.12 -2.34
N LEU A 16 -61.43 27.54 -1.27
CA LEU A 16 -61.75 26.15 -1.00
C LEU A 16 -62.99 25.66 -1.78
N VAL A 17 -63.00 24.43 -2.30
CA VAL A 17 -64.21 23.60 -2.39
C VAL A 17 -63.84 22.15 -2.08
N ALA A 18 -64.46 21.62 -1.03
CA ALA A 18 -64.41 20.22 -0.63
C ALA A 18 -65.65 19.50 -1.16
N THR A 19 -65.47 18.27 -1.66
CA THR A 19 -66.53 17.25 -1.67
C THR A 19 -65.90 15.89 -1.38
N VAL A 20 -66.30 15.32 -0.25
CA VAL A 20 -66.01 13.96 0.21
C VAL A 20 -67.05 13.01 -0.41
N LEU A 21 -66.59 11.90 -1.00
CA LEU A 21 -67.34 10.64 -0.99
C LEU A 21 -66.35 9.49 -0.93
N GLY A 22 -66.51 8.65 0.09
CA GLY A 22 -65.61 7.54 0.38
C GLY A 22 -65.90 6.28 -0.44
N ALA A 23 -64.88 5.45 -0.55
CA ALA A 23 -64.97 4.00 -0.63
C ALA A 23 -63.57 3.40 -0.35
N ALA A 24 -63.50 2.41 0.53
CA ALA A 24 -62.39 1.48 0.66
C ALA A 24 -62.96 0.06 0.55
N PRO A 25 -62.17 -1.00 0.31
CA PRO A 25 -60.90 -1.10 -0.43
C PRO A 25 -61.00 -2.15 -1.57
N ALA A 26 -60.10 -2.11 -2.55
CA ALA A 26 -59.83 -3.25 -3.41
C ALA A 26 -58.32 -3.55 -3.38
N ALA A 27 -57.99 -4.74 -2.93
CA ALA A 27 -56.64 -5.24 -2.84
C ALA A 27 -55.99 -5.33 -4.23
N THR A 28 -54.83 -4.68 -4.39
CA THR A 28 -53.89 -4.97 -5.47
C THR A 28 -52.56 -5.32 -4.84
N ALA A 29 -52.10 -6.54 -5.12
CA ALA A 29 -50.80 -7.06 -4.71
C ALA A 29 -49.70 -6.06 -5.08
N GLY A 30 -48.88 -5.69 -4.09
CA GLY A 30 -47.69 -4.89 -4.32
C GLY A 30 -46.70 -5.67 -5.18
N ALA A 31 -46.39 -5.14 -6.36
CA ALA A 31 -45.16 -5.47 -7.06
C ALA A 31 -43.98 -4.86 -6.27
N PRO A 32 -42.81 -5.52 -6.22
CA PRO A 32 -41.65 -4.97 -5.55
C PRO A 32 -41.24 -3.67 -6.25
N ALA A 33 -40.90 -2.65 -5.46
CA ALA A 33 -40.37 -1.40 -5.96
C ALA A 33 -39.07 -1.70 -6.73
N ALA A 34 -39.09 -1.50 -8.04
CA ALA A 34 -37.90 -1.42 -8.86
C ALA A 34 -37.06 -0.23 -8.36
N THR A 35 -35.82 -0.51 -7.99
CA THR A 35 -34.80 0.51 -7.81
C THR A 35 -34.65 1.26 -9.12
N ALA A 36 -34.80 2.58 -9.08
CA ALA A 36 -34.60 3.42 -10.24
C ALA A 36 -33.11 3.44 -10.62
N ASP A 37 -32.75 2.71 -11.68
CA ASP A 37 -31.47 2.87 -12.38
C ASP A 37 -31.38 4.31 -12.92
N THR A 38 -30.45 5.10 -12.40
CA THR A 38 -30.07 6.36 -13.05
C THR A 38 -29.29 6.06 -14.33
N PRO A 39 -29.64 6.66 -15.49
CA PRO A 39 -29.00 6.40 -16.79
C PRO A 39 -27.48 6.60 -16.84
N ASP A 40 -26.90 7.35 -15.90
CA ASP A 40 -25.47 7.63 -15.80
C ASP A 40 -24.66 6.54 -15.07
N GLY A 41 -25.31 5.69 -14.26
CA GLY A 41 -24.63 4.65 -13.46
C GLY A 41 -23.90 3.62 -14.33
N ASP A 42 -24.54 3.20 -15.43
CA ASP A 42 -24.01 2.13 -16.29
C ASP A 42 -23.29 2.65 -17.55
N ARG A 43 -22.94 3.95 -17.60
CA ARG A 43 -22.31 4.51 -18.82
C ARG A 43 -21.04 3.77 -19.18
N LEU A 44 -20.18 3.49 -18.20
CA LEU A 44 -18.91 2.80 -18.42
C LEU A 44 -19.14 1.33 -18.82
N GLN A 45 -20.06 0.62 -18.13
CA GLN A 45 -20.47 -0.73 -18.50
C GLN A 45 -20.94 -0.80 -19.97
N ARG A 46 -21.76 0.15 -20.42
CA ARG A 46 -22.21 0.21 -21.83
C ARG A 46 -21.06 0.49 -22.81
N GLN A 47 -20.05 1.25 -22.40
CA GLN A 47 -18.86 1.50 -23.22
C GLN A 47 -18.03 0.22 -23.40
N PHE A 48 -17.91 -0.62 -22.36
CA PHE A 48 -17.32 -1.96 -22.48
C PHE A 48 -18.08 -2.81 -23.50
N ALA A 49 -19.40 -2.94 -23.34
CA ALA A 49 -20.25 -3.71 -24.25
C ALA A 49 -20.14 -3.21 -25.70
N SER A 50 -20.14 -1.89 -25.92
CA SER A 50 -20.02 -1.29 -27.24
C SER A 50 -18.66 -1.57 -27.90
N ALA A 51 -17.55 -1.41 -27.16
CA ALA A 51 -16.21 -1.66 -27.68
C ALA A 51 -15.99 -3.16 -27.99
N ALA A 52 -16.44 -4.03 -27.08
CA ALA A 52 -16.42 -5.47 -27.25
C ALA A 52 -17.15 -5.91 -28.53
N ALA A 53 -18.38 -5.43 -28.73
CA ALA A 53 -19.18 -5.73 -29.90
C ALA A 53 -18.57 -5.20 -31.20
N GLU A 54 -17.96 -4.01 -31.18
CA GLU A 54 -17.35 -3.41 -32.37
C GLU A 54 -16.17 -4.24 -32.91
N PHE A 55 -15.35 -4.82 -32.03
CA PHE A 55 -14.13 -5.53 -32.43
C PHE A 55 -14.22 -7.06 -32.29
N GLY A 56 -15.39 -7.59 -31.91
CA GLY A 56 -15.62 -9.03 -31.75
C GLY A 56 -14.82 -9.64 -30.60
N VAL A 57 -14.59 -8.87 -29.53
CA VAL A 57 -13.94 -9.33 -28.29
C VAL A 57 -15.04 -9.68 -27.28
N PRO A 58 -14.94 -10.77 -26.49
CA PRO A 58 -15.86 -11.01 -25.40
C PRO A 58 -15.86 -9.85 -24.38
N GLU A 59 -17.04 -9.35 -24.00
CA GLU A 59 -17.17 -8.22 -23.07
C GLU A 59 -16.54 -8.51 -21.71
N ASP A 60 -16.77 -9.72 -21.19
CA ASP A 60 -16.23 -10.20 -19.93
C ASP A 60 -14.70 -10.23 -19.93
N LEU A 61 -14.08 -10.63 -21.05
CA LEU A 61 -12.63 -10.62 -21.24
C LEU A 61 -12.08 -9.18 -21.19
N LEU A 62 -12.73 -8.25 -21.89
CA LEU A 62 -12.31 -6.84 -21.90
C LEU A 62 -12.47 -6.20 -20.51
N LEU A 63 -13.57 -6.51 -19.81
CA LEU A 63 -13.79 -6.12 -18.42
C LEU A 63 -12.69 -6.66 -17.51
N ALA A 64 -12.39 -7.96 -17.56
CA ALA A 64 -11.39 -8.58 -16.72
C ALA A 64 -9.97 -8.04 -16.99
N LEU A 65 -9.64 -7.79 -18.26
CA LEU A 65 -8.37 -7.19 -18.66
C LEU A 65 -8.22 -5.78 -18.11
N ALA A 66 -9.22 -4.92 -18.31
CA ALA A 66 -9.21 -3.55 -17.81
C ALA A 66 -9.17 -3.51 -16.27
N TYR A 67 -9.86 -4.45 -15.61
CA TYR A 67 -9.82 -4.57 -14.15
C TYR A 67 -8.40 -4.84 -13.65
N GLN A 68 -7.67 -5.76 -14.29
CA GLN A 68 -6.29 -6.09 -13.92
C GLN A 68 -5.25 -5.04 -14.32
N GLN A 69 -5.66 -4.01 -15.05
CA GLN A 69 -4.80 -2.89 -15.42
C GLN A 69 -4.98 -1.69 -14.50
N THR A 70 -6.23 -1.31 -14.23
CA THR A 70 -6.57 -0.03 -13.56
C THR A 70 -7.70 -0.16 -12.56
N ARG A 71 -8.25 -1.36 -12.35
CA ARG A 71 -9.50 -1.57 -11.60
C ARG A 71 -10.67 -0.75 -12.16
N TRP A 72 -10.65 -0.55 -13.48
CA TRP A 72 -11.59 0.27 -14.27
C TRP A 72 -11.50 1.79 -14.06
N GLU A 73 -10.48 2.28 -13.35
CA GLU A 73 -10.28 3.70 -13.16
C GLU A 73 -9.78 4.38 -14.44
N SER A 74 -10.36 5.54 -14.77
CA SER A 74 -9.91 6.35 -15.91
C SER A 74 -8.71 7.24 -15.57
N HIS A 75 -8.48 7.50 -14.27
CA HIS A 75 -7.49 8.45 -13.74
C HIS A 75 -7.55 9.84 -14.39
N GLY A 76 -8.70 10.26 -14.93
CA GLY A 76 -8.86 11.54 -15.62
C GLY A 76 -7.94 11.71 -16.83
N GLY A 77 -7.45 10.61 -17.41
CA GLY A 77 -6.48 10.61 -18.51
C GLY A 77 -5.03 10.90 -18.10
N ALA A 78 -4.72 10.94 -16.80
CA ALA A 78 -3.36 11.02 -16.29
C ALA A 78 -2.66 9.65 -16.35
N PRO A 79 -1.34 9.60 -16.65
CA PRO A 79 -0.60 8.35 -16.69
C PRO A 79 -0.36 7.74 -15.30
N SER A 80 -0.14 6.42 -15.25
CA SER A 80 0.55 5.73 -14.15
C SER A 80 2.04 6.04 -14.12
N THR A 81 2.74 5.71 -13.04
CA THR A 81 4.22 5.76 -12.95
C THR A 81 4.94 5.20 -14.18
N THR A 82 4.33 4.25 -14.89
CA THR A 82 4.89 3.59 -16.09
C THR A 82 4.25 4.01 -17.41
N GLY A 83 3.40 5.04 -17.41
CA GLY A 83 2.77 5.56 -18.62
C GLY A 83 1.52 4.82 -19.07
N ASN A 84 0.82 4.08 -18.19
CA ASN A 84 -0.48 3.49 -18.50
C ASN A 84 -1.58 4.55 -18.45
N TYR A 85 -2.46 4.58 -19.44
CA TYR A 85 -3.53 5.56 -19.57
C TYR A 85 -4.92 4.93 -19.69
N GLY A 86 -5.89 5.58 -19.04
CA GLY A 86 -7.30 5.31 -19.17
C GLY A 86 -7.73 3.92 -18.67
N VAL A 87 -9.01 3.60 -18.84
CA VAL A 87 -9.68 2.46 -18.22
C VAL A 87 -9.03 1.11 -18.57
N ALA A 88 -8.55 0.91 -19.79
CA ALA A 88 -7.90 -0.33 -20.21
C ALA A 88 -6.38 -0.35 -19.97
N GLY A 89 -5.80 0.72 -19.41
CA GLY A 89 -4.37 0.81 -19.10
C GLY A 89 -3.46 0.72 -20.32
N LEU A 90 -3.77 1.45 -21.39
CA LEU A 90 -2.93 1.49 -22.58
C LEU A 90 -1.66 2.31 -22.32
N THR A 91 -0.49 1.73 -22.59
CA THR A 91 0.82 2.27 -22.23
C THR A 91 1.40 3.15 -23.35
N ARG A 92 1.94 4.29 -22.95
CA ARG A 92 2.85 5.11 -23.76
C ARG A 92 3.93 5.69 -22.86
N VAL A 93 5.18 5.37 -23.17
CA VAL A 93 6.36 5.97 -22.55
C VAL A 93 7.04 6.90 -23.55
N ASP A 94 7.54 8.04 -23.07
CA ASP A 94 8.37 8.93 -23.90
C ASP A 94 9.63 8.17 -24.36
N PRO A 95 9.91 8.06 -25.67
CA PRO A 95 11.12 7.40 -26.16
C PRO A 95 12.42 7.94 -25.55
N ALA A 96 12.46 9.23 -25.17
CA ALA A 96 13.62 9.82 -24.49
C ALA A 96 13.83 9.29 -23.06
N ALA A 97 12.77 8.74 -22.44
CA ALA A 97 12.79 8.15 -21.11
C ALA A 97 13.05 6.63 -21.12
N VAL A 98 13.08 5.99 -22.30
CA VAL A 98 13.33 4.55 -22.43
C VAL A 98 14.84 4.29 -22.57
N PRO A 99 15.46 3.50 -21.67
CA PRO A 99 16.86 3.11 -21.81
C PRO A 99 17.15 2.40 -23.13
N ALA A 100 18.36 2.59 -23.66
CA ALA A 100 18.77 1.96 -24.92
C ALA A 100 18.68 0.43 -24.84
N GLY A 101 17.88 -0.18 -25.73
CA GLY A 101 17.65 -1.63 -25.76
C GLY A 101 16.54 -2.14 -24.84
N ALA A 102 15.88 -1.26 -24.08
CA ALA A 102 14.72 -1.59 -23.25
C ALA A 102 13.37 -1.28 -23.94
N ASP A 103 13.41 -0.74 -25.17
CA ASP A 103 12.22 -0.40 -25.93
C ASP A 103 11.53 -1.66 -26.47
N GLY A 104 10.20 -1.71 -26.36
CA GLY A 104 9.41 -2.87 -26.75
C GLY A 104 7.93 -2.53 -26.95
N PRO A 105 7.18 -3.36 -27.72
CA PRO A 105 5.78 -3.11 -28.05
C PRO A 105 4.86 -2.83 -26.85
N GLN A 106 5.17 -3.41 -25.70
CA GLN A 106 4.45 -3.22 -24.44
C GLN A 106 4.49 -1.78 -23.92
N LEU A 107 5.50 -0.98 -24.29
CA LEU A 107 5.62 0.43 -23.91
C LEU A 107 4.82 1.38 -24.83
N HIS A 108 4.23 0.85 -25.91
CA HIS A 108 3.60 1.63 -26.99
C HIS A 108 2.19 1.13 -27.35
N THR A 109 1.52 0.44 -26.43
CA THR A 109 0.18 -0.13 -26.70
C THR A 109 -0.87 0.94 -26.96
N LEU A 110 -0.74 2.15 -26.38
CA LEU A 110 -1.61 3.29 -26.69
C LEU A 110 -1.46 3.77 -28.14
N ASP A 111 -0.24 3.86 -28.64
CA ASP A 111 0.06 4.24 -30.03
C ASP A 111 -0.45 3.20 -31.02
N ALA A 112 -0.19 1.92 -30.75
CA ALA A 112 -0.69 0.82 -31.56
C ALA A 112 -2.23 0.79 -31.60
N ALA A 113 -2.88 0.92 -30.44
CA ALA A 113 -4.33 0.99 -30.32
C ALA A 113 -4.92 2.19 -31.09
N ALA A 114 -4.31 3.36 -30.96
CA ALA A 114 -4.71 4.59 -31.64
C ALA A 114 -4.68 4.44 -33.17
N ALA A 115 -3.61 3.82 -33.69
CA ALA A 115 -3.48 3.52 -35.12
C ALA A 115 -4.58 2.56 -35.60
N LEU A 116 -4.91 1.53 -34.82
CA LEU A 116 -5.94 0.54 -35.18
C LEU A 116 -7.35 1.13 -35.26
N VAL A 117 -7.68 2.11 -34.42
CA VAL A 117 -9.01 2.76 -34.41
C VAL A 117 -9.07 4.07 -35.21
N GLY A 118 -7.93 4.50 -35.78
CA GLY A 118 -7.83 5.72 -36.58
C GLY A 118 -8.09 7.00 -35.78
N ARG A 119 -7.58 7.09 -34.55
CA ARG A 119 -7.76 8.24 -33.64
C ARG A 119 -6.43 8.72 -33.06
N PRO A 120 -6.33 9.99 -32.65
CA PRO A 120 -5.17 10.46 -31.91
C PRO A 120 -5.05 9.73 -30.56
N ALA A 121 -3.86 9.27 -30.23
CA ALA A 121 -3.61 8.62 -28.95
C ALA A 121 -3.93 9.49 -27.72
N GLY A 122 -3.81 10.82 -27.83
CA GLY A 122 -4.26 11.72 -26.76
C GLY A 122 -5.77 11.65 -26.50
N GLU A 123 -6.57 11.35 -27.52
CA GLU A 123 -8.01 11.11 -27.38
C GLU A 123 -8.26 9.79 -26.64
N LEU A 124 -7.53 8.72 -26.98
CA LEU A 124 -7.60 7.44 -26.28
C LEU A 124 -7.11 7.54 -24.83
N ALA A 125 -6.14 8.40 -24.53
CA ALA A 125 -5.67 8.61 -23.17
C ALA A 125 -6.76 9.25 -22.29
N ALA A 126 -7.49 10.22 -22.84
CA ALA A 126 -8.44 11.05 -22.07
C ALA A 126 -9.89 10.53 -22.09
N ASP A 127 -10.34 9.85 -23.14
CA ASP A 127 -11.72 9.39 -23.30
C ASP A 127 -11.83 7.87 -23.01
N PRO A 128 -12.57 7.47 -21.95
CA PRO A 128 -12.78 6.07 -21.61
C PRO A 128 -13.34 5.21 -22.75
N ALA A 129 -14.27 5.73 -23.56
CA ALA A 129 -14.84 4.98 -24.67
C ALA A 129 -13.81 4.74 -25.77
N GLN A 130 -13.01 5.74 -26.12
CA GLN A 130 -11.95 5.56 -27.11
C GLN A 130 -10.84 4.65 -26.60
N ASN A 131 -10.48 4.78 -25.31
CA ASN A 131 -9.53 3.88 -24.66
C ASN A 131 -9.95 2.40 -24.77
N LEU A 132 -11.22 2.12 -24.44
CA LEU A 132 -11.80 0.78 -24.53
C LEU A 132 -11.88 0.27 -25.98
N ARG A 133 -12.29 1.12 -26.93
CA ARG A 133 -12.26 0.78 -28.37
C ARG A 133 -10.84 0.43 -28.82
N GLY A 134 -9.85 1.24 -28.43
CA GLY A 134 -8.44 1.00 -28.73
C GLY A 134 -7.94 -0.34 -28.19
N ALA A 135 -8.21 -0.63 -26.91
CA ALA A 135 -7.82 -1.89 -26.28
C ALA A 135 -8.51 -3.10 -26.92
N ALA A 136 -9.80 -3.02 -27.21
CA ALA A 136 -10.54 -4.08 -27.91
C ALA A 136 -9.98 -4.32 -29.33
N ALA A 137 -9.69 -3.26 -30.07
CA ALA A 137 -9.06 -3.35 -31.39
C ALA A 137 -7.68 -4.02 -31.33
N LEU A 138 -6.87 -3.68 -30.31
CA LEU A 138 -5.55 -4.24 -30.09
C LEU A 138 -5.61 -5.73 -29.71
N LEU A 139 -6.52 -6.13 -28.83
CA LEU A 139 -6.75 -7.53 -28.49
C LEU A 139 -7.18 -8.34 -29.71
N ALA A 140 -8.12 -7.83 -30.50
CA ALA A 140 -8.56 -8.49 -31.73
C ALA A 140 -7.42 -8.60 -32.75
N HIS A 141 -6.52 -7.62 -32.80
CA HIS A 141 -5.30 -7.69 -33.62
C HIS A 141 -4.36 -8.80 -33.13
N TYR A 142 -4.07 -8.88 -31.83
CA TYR A 142 -3.22 -9.94 -31.26
C TYR A 142 -3.83 -11.34 -31.40
N GLN A 143 -5.15 -11.47 -31.30
CA GLN A 143 -5.85 -12.75 -31.54
C GLN A 143 -5.63 -13.24 -32.97
N ARG A 144 -5.72 -12.34 -33.97
CA ARG A 144 -5.43 -12.66 -35.37
C ARG A 144 -3.97 -13.00 -35.62
N GLU A 145 -3.04 -12.29 -35.00
CA GLU A 145 -1.60 -12.62 -35.08
C GLU A 145 -1.30 -14.00 -34.47
N ALA A 146 -2.06 -14.42 -33.47
CA ALA A 146 -1.97 -15.77 -32.90
C ALA A 146 -2.63 -16.86 -33.79
N GLY A 147 -3.08 -16.50 -35.00
CA GLY A 147 -3.72 -17.42 -35.95
C GLY A 147 -5.14 -17.84 -35.56
N ARG A 148 -5.78 -17.13 -34.63
CA ARG A 148 -7.13 -17.40 -34.16
C ARG A 148 -8.09 -16.31 -34.66
N ALA A 149 -9.31 -16.69 -35.01
CA ALA A 149 -10.35 -15.71 -35.30
C ALA A 149 -10.83 -15.07 -33.97
N PRO A 150 -11.23 -13.79 -33.97
CA PRO A 150 -12.06 -13.26 -32.89
C PRO A 150 -13.35 -14.07 -32.81
N ASP A 151 -13.57 -14.74 -31.69
CA ASP A 151 -14.78 -15.49 -31.40
C ASP A 151 -15.33 -15.10 -30.01
N GLY A 152 -16.55 -15.57 -29.73
CA GLY A 152 -17.24 -15.27 -28.48
C GLY A 152 -16.81 -16.12 -27.28
N ASP A 153 -15.80 -16.98 -27.39
CA ASP A 153 -15.33 -17.82 -26.28
C ASP A 153 -14.13 -17.16 -25.58
N PRO A 154 -14.29 -16.57 -24.39
CA PRO A 154 -13.18 -15.94 -23.66
C PRO A 154 -11.99 -16.88 -23.45
N GLY A 155 -12.23 -18.19 -23.33
CA GLY A 155 -11.21 -19.22 -23.09
C GLY A 155 -10.15 -19.30 -24.20
N ALA A 156 -10.51 -18.92 -25.42
CA ALA A 156 -9.65 -18.97 -26.60
C ALA A 156 -8.68 -17.77 -26.74
N TRP A 157 -8.76 -16.77 -25.85
CA TRP A 157 -8.04 -15.48 -25.97
C TRP A 157 -6.75 -15.38 -25.15
N TYR A 158 -6.34 -16.46 -24.47
CA TYR A 158 -5.16 -16.43 -23.60
C TYR A 158 -3.89 -15.87 -24.28
N PRO A 159 -3.52 -16.28 -25.51
CA PRO A 159 -2.34 -15.74 -26.18
C PRO A 159 -2.41 -14.23 -26.43
N ALA A 160 -3.59 -13.71 -26.78
CA ALA A 160 -3.78 -12.28 -27.02
C ALA A 160 -3.65 -11.45 -25.73
N VAL A 161 -4.23 -11.94 -24.63
CA VAL A 161 -4.11 -11.31 -23.31
C VAL A 161 -2.67 -11.35 -22.80
N ALA A 162 -1.99 -12.48 -22.96
CA ALA A 162 -0.58 -12.62 -22.56
C ALA A 162 0.28 -11.60 -23.31
N ARG A 163 0.12 -11.48 -24.64
CA ARG A 163 0.81 -10.49 -25.46
C ARG A 163 0.48 -9.05 -25.03
N PHE A 164 -0.78 -8.75 -24.69
CA PHE A 164 -1.15 -7.45 -24.15
C PHE A 164 -0.37 -7.11 -22.86
N GLY A 165 -0.18 -8.11 -21.99
CA GLY A 165 0.66 -7.99 -20.79
C GLY A 165 2.17 -8.08 -21.03
N GLY A 166 2.62 -8.04 -22.29
CA GLY A 166 4.05 -7.93 -22.65
C GLY A 166 4.86 -9.22 -22.71
N ASN A 167 4.29 -10.40 -22.46
CA ASN A 167 5.03 -11.67 -22.52
C ASN A 167 4.15 -12.86 -23.00
N ALA A 168 4.75 -13.92 -23.52
CA ALA A 168 4.00 -15.07 -24.09
C ALA A 168 3.26 -15.91 -23.03
N ARG A 169 3.65 -15.77 -21.76
CA ARG A 169 2.94 -16.27 -20.57
C ARG A 169 3.10 -15.27 -19.46
N SER A 170 1.99 -14.62 -19.12
CA SER A 170 2.01 -13.53 -18.16
C SER A 170 1.30 -13.92 -16.88
N PRO A 171 1.91 -13.69 -15.71
CA PRO A 171 1.17 -13.57 -14.46
C PRO A 171 -0.03 -12.62 -14.60
N PHE A 172 0.07 -11.59 -15.45
CA PHE A 172 -1.05 -10.73 -15.82
C PHE A 172 -2.22 -11.51 -16.45
N ALA A 173 -1.96 -12.33 -17.47
CA ALA A 173 -2.99 -13.12 -18.14
C ALA A 173 -3.61 -14.12 -17.15
N ASP A 174 -2.80 -14.78 -16.33
CA ASP A 174 -3.29 -15.67 -15.29
C ASP A 174 -4.25 -14.98 -14.33
N ARG A 175 -3.95 -13.73 -13.93
CA ARG A 175 -4.86 -12.91 -13.11
C ARG A 175 -6.11 -12.48 -13.86
N VAL A 176 -6.03 -12.12 -15.15
CA VAL A 176 -7.21 -11.80 -15.98
C VAL A 176 -8.17 -12.98 -16.04
N PHE A 177 -7.66 -14.18 -16.32
CA PHE A 177 -8.49 -15.38 -16.38
C PHE A 177 -8.96 -15.87 -15.01
N ALA A 178 -8.21 -15.60 -13.93
CA ALA A 178 -8.70 -15.80 -12.57
C ALA A 178 -9.88 -14.86 -12.26
N THR A 179 -9.76 -13.59 -12.65
CA THR A 179 -10.81 -12.57 -12.47
C THR A 179 -12.07 -12.92 -13.25
N LEU A 180 -11.95 -13.44 -14.47
CA LEU A 180 -13.08 -14.00 -15.22
C LEU A 180 -13.82 -15.11 -14.46
N ARG A 181 -13.07 -16.01 -13.79
CA ARG A 181 -13.67 -17.11 -13.04
C ARG A 181 -14.39 -16.63 -11.78
N THR A 182 -13.87 -15.62 -11.10
CA THR A 182 -14.39 -15.14 -9.82
C THR A 182 -15.39 -13.99 -9.95
N GLY A 183 -15.37 -13.28 -11.08
CA GLY A 183 -16.07 -12.00 -11.24
C GLY A 183 -15.39 -10.87 -10.47
N ALA A 184 -15.90 -9.66 -10.66
CA ALA A 184 -15.52 -8.45 -9.94
C ALA A 184 -16.66 -7.42 -10.00
N GLU A 185 -16.75 -6.53 -9.01
CA GLU A 185 -17.74 -5.45 -8.99
C GLU A 185 -17.17 -4.26 -8.22
N ARG A 186 -17.30 -3.05 -8.76
CA ARG A 186 -16.73 -1.84 -8.16
C ARG A 186 -17.49 -0.59 -8.61
N THR A 187 -17.52 0.41 -7.73
CA THR A 187 -17.84 1.80 -8.11
C THR A 187 -16.53 2.56 -8.21
N THR A 188 -16.23 3.13 -9.37
CA THR A 188 -15.00 3.88 -9.63
C THR A 188 -14.98 5.20 -8.87
N ALA A 189 -13.81 5.85 -8.81
CA ALA A 189 -13.66 7.13 -8.12
C ALA A 189 -14.46 8.28 -8.74
N ASP A 190 -14.91 8.16 -10.00
CA ASP A 190 -15.85 9.08 -10.66
C ASP A 190 -17.32 8.64 -10.56
N GLY A 191 -17.61 7.61 -9.75
CA GLY A 191 -18.97 7.16 -9.42
C GLY A 191 -19.61 6.23 -10.44
N ARG A 192 -18.83 5.56 -11.30
CA ARG A 192 -19.36 4.60 -12.29
C ARG A 192 -19.40 3.21 -11.67
N HIS A 193 -20.57 2.57 -11.72
CA HIS A 193 -20.70 1.18 -11.33
C HIS A 193 -20.33 0.28 -12.50
N VAL A 194 -19.47 -0.71 -12.25
CA VAL A 194 -19.03 -1.69 -13.24
C VAL A 194 -19.05 -3.07 -12.60
N ARG A 195 -19.55 -4.05 -13.34
CA ARG A 195 -19.70 -5.42 -12.90
C ARG A 195 -19.24 -6.41 -13.96
N LEU A 196 -18.41 -7.34 -13.53
CA LEU A 196 -18.03 -8.54 -14.25
C LEU A 196 -18.66 -9.75 -13.54
N ALA A 197 -19.56 -10.44 -14.23
CA ALA A 197 -20.13 -11.68 -13.74
C ALA A 197 -19.06 -12.78 -13.67
N ALA A 198 -19.14 -13.62 -12.64
CA ALA A 198 -18.25 -14.76 -12.48
C ALA A 198 -18.59 -15.87 -13.51
N SER A 199 -17.55 -16.46 -14.10
CA SER A 199 -17.63 -17.64 -14.97
C SER A 199 -16.80 -18.80 -14.42
N PRO A 200 -17.22 -19.47 -13.31
CA PRO A 200 -16.38 -20.47 -12.63
C PRO A 200 -16.03 -21.69 -13.48
N ALA A 201 -16.86 -22.01 -14.47
CA ALA A 201 -16.66 -23.13 -15.39
C ALA A 201 -15.76 -22.80 -16.60
N LEU A 202 -15.24 -21.56 -16.70
CA LEU A 202 -14.39 -21.13 -17.80
C LEU A 202 -13.17 -22.03 -17.93
N ARG A 203 -13.01 -22.65 -19.11
CA ARG A 203 -11.81 -23.37 -19.50
C ARG A 203 -10.93 -22.45 -20.34
N VAL A 204 -9.63 -22.50 -20.08
CA VAL A 204 -8.66 -21.63 -20.73
C VAL A 204 -7.77 -22.47 -21.63
N ASP A 205 -7.67 -22.09 -22.90
CA ASP A 205 -6.77 -22.68 -23.89
C ASP A 205 -5.34 -22.21 -23.64
N ARG A 206 -4.73 -22.68 -22.55
CA ARG A 206 -3.34 -22.33 -22.20
C ARG A 206 -2.37 -23.26 -22.95
N PRO A 207 -1.26 -22.74 -23.51
CA PRO A 207 -0.16 -23.59 -23.97
C PRO A 207 0.34 -24.52 -22.84
N ALA A 208 0.63 -25.79 -23.12
CA ALA A 208 1.09 -26.77 -22.12
C ALA A 208 2.37 -26.33 -21.41
N GLU A 209 2.42 -26.42 -20.08
CA GLU A 209 3.57 -26.02 -19.25
C GLU A 209 4.86 -26.71 -19.75
N PRO A 210 5.99 -25.98 -19.99
CA PRO A 210 7.25 -26.69 -20.06
C PRO A 210 7.44 -27.38 -18.70
N PRO A 211 8.01 -28.60 -18.67
CA PRO A 211 8.20 -29.30 -17.41
C PRO A 211 8.88 -28.36 -16.41
N ALA A 212 8.33 -28.30 -15.19
CA ALA A 212 9.05 -27.69 -14.08
C ALA A 212 10.44 -28.33 -14.06
N ASP A 213 11.49 -27.51 -14.06
CA ASP A 213 12.86 -28.00 -13.95
C ASP A 213 13.03 -28.58 -12.54
N THR A 214 12.60 -29.83 -12.37
CA THR A 214 12.81 -30.62 -11.16
C THR A 214 14.21 -31.19 -11.23
N THR A 215 15.20 -30.33 -11.19
CA THR A 215 16.56 -30.71 -10.81
C THR A 215 16.76 -30.35 -9.34
N ASP A 216 16.11 -31.15 -8.50
CA ASP A 216 16.55 -31.38 -7.12
C ASP A 216 17.87 -32.15 -7.19
N THR A 217 18.96 -31.42 -7.39
CA THR A 217 20.31 -31.93 -7.19
C THR A 217 20.98 -31.07 -6.15
N ALA A 218 21.09 -31.62 -4.94
CA ALA A 218 22.11 -31.21 -4.00
C ALA A 218 23.49 -31.25 -4.68
N GLU A 219 24.25 -30.15 -4.52
CA GLU A 219 25.71 -29.91 -4.71
C GLU A 219 26.00 -28.66 -5.57
N PRO A 220 27.20 -28.04 -5.49
CA PRO A 220 28.01 -27.61 -4.35
C PRO A 220 28.09 -26.06 -4.30
N ARG A 221 28.71 -25.48 -3.25
CA ARG A 221 28.87 -24.02 -3.08
C ARG A 221 29.57 -23.38 -4.30
N GLY A 222 28.80 -22.70 -5.14
CA GLY A 222 29.29 -21.93 -6.29
C GLY A 222 28.24 -21.63 -7.39
N ALA A 223 26.95 -21.60 -7.07
CA ALA A 223 25.85 -21.33 -8.00
C ALA A 223 25.21 -19.97 -7.71
N ALA A 224 24.74 -19.26 -8.74
CA ALA A 224 23.99 -18.00 -8.59
C ALA A 224 22.81 -18.22 -7.63
N ALA A 225 22.64 -17.32 -6.65
CA ALA A 225 21.57 -17.42 -5.67
C ALA A 225 20.20 -17.41 -6.37
N VAL A 226 19.32 -18.33 -5.97
CA VAL A 226 17.93 -18.37 -6.43
C VAL A 226 17.11 -17.41 -5.55
N ALA A 227 16.29 -16.56 -6.16
CA ALA A 227 15.48 -15.60 -5.42
C ALA A 227 14.39 -16.29 -4.57
N ASP A 228 14.16 -15.82 -3.34
CA ASP A 228 13.13 -16.29 -2.41
C ASP A 228 11.77 -15.64 -2.71
N CYS A 229 11.15 -16.08 -3.80
CA CYS A 229 9.86 -15.60 -4.31
C CYS A 229 8.82 -16.73 -4.39
N PRO A 230 7.51 -16.42 -4.32
CA PRO A 230 6.47 -17.42 -4.52
C PRO A 230 6.48 -17.99 -5.94
N ALA A 231 6.06 -19.25 -6.07
CA ALA A 231 5.93 -19.90 -7.38
C ALA A 231 4.98 -19.12 -8.31
N GLY A 232 5.39 -18.96 -9.57
CA GLY A 232 4.61 -18.25 -10.60
C GLY A 232 4.75 -16.72 -10.58
N LEU A 233 5.50 -16.15 -9.64
CA LEU A 233 5.92 -14.75 -9.70
C LEU A 233 7.16 -14.61 -10.58
N ASP A 234 7.13 -13.66 -11.51
CA ASP A 234 8.32 -13.33 -12.31
C ASP A 234 9.34 -12.63 -11.42
N CYS A 235 10.39 -13.37 -11.04
CA CYS A 235 11.34 -12.95 -10.04
C CYS A 235 12.75 -13.44 -10.33
N ASP A 236 13.74 -12.57 -10.14
CA ASP A 236 15.17 -12.89 -10.28
C ASP A 236 16.00 -12.40 -9.08
N PHE A 237 17.25 -12.86 -8.99
CA PHE A 237 18.20 -12.40 -7.98
C PHE A 237 19.32 -11.59 -8.64
N ARG A 238 19.46 -10.33 -8.22
CA ARG A 238 20.50 -9.41 -8.71
C ARG A 238 21.13 -8.73 -7.50
N PRO A 239 22.25 -9.22 -6.98
CA PRO A 239 22.76 -8.77 -5.69
C PRO A 239 23.01 -7.26 -5.65
N ALA A 240 22.66 -6.65 -4.53
CA ALA A 240 23.20 -5.36 -4.11
C ALA A 240 24.71 -5.48 -3.88
N ALA A 241 25.43 -4.38 -3.98
CA ALA A 241 26.88 -4.40 -3.80
C ALA A 241 27.28 -4.57 -2.34
N TYR A 242 28.00 -5.65 -2.05
CA TYR A 242 28.75 -5.83 -0.81
C TYR A 242 30.24 -5.66 -1.09
N ALA A 243 30.72 -4.43 -0.95
CA ALA A 243 32.10 -4.08 -1.27
C ALA A 243 32.57 -2.89 -0.43
N LEU A 244 33.89 -2.73 -0.33
CA LEU A 244 34.51 -1.59 0.32
C LEU A 244 34.18 -0.30 -0.44
N THR A 245 33.85 0.76 0.31
CA THR A 245 33.75 2.14 -0.19
C THR A 245 35.08 2.88 -0.08
N ASP A 246 35.92 2.49 0.89
CA ASP A 246 37.34 2.85 0.94
C ASP A 246 38.18 1.55 0.98
N PRO A 247 38.98 1.25 -0.06
CA PRO A 247 39.83 0.06 -0.11
C PRO A 247 40.85 -0.05 1.04
N LYS A 248 41.11 1.03 1.77
CA LYS A 248 42.07 1.08 2.89
C LYS A 248 41.43 0.96 4.26
N ASP A 249 40.10 1.02 4.35
CA ASP A 249 39.37 0.94 5.60
C ASP A 249 38.35 -0.20 5.54
N PRO A 250 38.62 -1.36 6.17
CA PRO A 250 37.72 -2.50 6.14
C PRO A 250 36.37 -2.23 6.83
N THR A 251 36.25 -1.14 7.60
CA THR A 251 35.01 -0.70 8.24
C THR A 251 34.16 0.21 7.34
N SER A 252 34.71 0.61 6.19
CA SER A 252 34.06 1.44 5.18
C SER A 252 33.58 0.55 4.04
N TYR A 253 32.35 0.04 4.15
CA TYR A 253 31.74 -0.82 3.15
C TYR A 253 30.26 -0.50 2.91
N GLY A 254 29.76 -1.04 1.80
CA GLY A 254 28.50 -0.69 1.20
C GLY A 254 27.35 -1.67 1.41
N ASN A 255 26.20 -1.01 1.48
CA ASN A 255 24.80 -1.36 1.26
C ASN A 255 24.09 -2.32 2.19
N TYR A 256 24.71 -3.36 2.74
CA TYR A 256 24.02 -4.25 3.68
C TYR A 256 24.99 -4.91 4.65
N THR A 257 24.43 -5.61 5.65
CA THR A 257 25.22 -6.33 6.65
C THR A 257 24.95 -7.83 6.53
N GLU A 258 26.01 -8.62 6.35
CA GLU A 258 25.89 -10.08 6.38
C GLU A 258 25.43 -10.58 7.75
N ALA A 259 24.46 -11.49 7.74
CA ALA A 259 23.84 -12.07 8.93
C ALA A 259 23.36 -13.50 8.64
N ASN A 260 22.55 -14.09 9.53
CA ASN A 260 21.94 -15.39 9.29
C ASN A 260 20.53 -15.44 9.85
N ARG A 261 19.69 -14.48 9.44
CA ARG A 261 18.33 -14.31 9.94
C ARG A 261 17.38 -15.39 9.41
N PRO A 262 16.39 -15.84 10.20
CA PRO A 262 16.21 -15.57 11.63
C PRO A 262 17.02 -16.51 12.54
N ALA A 263 17.87 -17.38 11.98
CA ALA A 263 18.58 -18.42 12.69
C ALA A 263 19.62 -17.88 13.71
N ASP A 264 20.10 -16.66 13.52
CA ASP A 264 20.97 -15.93 14.44
C ASP A 264 20.23 -15.23 15.60
N GLY A 265 18.90 -15.38 15.68
CA GLY A 265 18.05 -14.80 16.71
C GLY A 265 17.38 -13.48 16.32
N GLN A 266 17.76 -12.86 15.20
CA GLN A 266 17.10 -11.66 14.68
C GLN A 266 15.82 -12.07 13.92
N ARG A 267 14.69 -12.10 14.63
CA ARG A 267 13.40 -12.45 14.01
C ARG A 267 12.99 -11.41 12.97
N ILE A 268 12.51 -11.85 11.82
CA ILE A 268 11.85 -10.98 10.84
C ILE A 268 10.40 -10.78 11.29
N GLN A 269 10.06 -9.54 11.64
CA GLN A 269 8.79 -9.14 12.24
C GLN A 269 8.04 -8.11 11.37
N TYR A 270 8.76 -7.43 10.47
CA TYR A 270 8.22 -6.34 9.67
C TYR A 270 8.47 -6.57 8.17
N VAL A 271 7.56 -6.04 7.37
CA VAL A 271 7.82 -5.70 5.97
C VAL A 271 7.71 -4.18 5.87
N VAL A 272 8.71 -3.51 5.31
CA VAL A 272 8.69 -2.06 5.13
C VAL A 272 8.67 -1.76 3.64
N LEU A 273 7.59 -1.11 3.19
CA LEU A 273 7.38 -0.67 1.83
C LEU A 273 7.98 0.72 1.65
N HIS A 274 8.67 0.87 0.54
CA HIS A 274 9.28 2.12 0.10
C HIS A 274 8.81 2.42 -1.31
N ASP A 275 8.96 3.66 -1.74
CA ASP A 275 9.12 3.95 -3.15
C ASP A 275 10.49 4.51 -3.46
N THR A 276 10.91 4.30 -4.70
CA THR A 276 12.29 4.54 -5.11
C THR A 276 12.63 6.01 -5.38
N GLU A 277 11.65 6.91 -5.42
CA GLU A 277 11.78 8.28 -5.94
C GLU A 277 12.48 8.31 -7.33
N GLY A 278 12.25 7.29 -8.16
CA GLY A 278 13.03 7.01 -9.36
C GLY A 278 12.55 5.80 -10.17
N GLY A 279 13.16 5.60 -11.35
CA GLY A 279 12.87 4.46 -12.23
C GLY A 279 13.70 3.21 -11.91
N TYR A 280 13.20 2.05 -12.32
CA TYR A 280 13.71 0.72 -11.97
C TYR A 280 15.22 0.53 -12.21
N ASP A 281 15.72 0.83 -13.42
CA ASP A 281 17.14 0.62 -13.75
C ASP A 281 18.07 1.53 -12.96
N GLY A 282 17.63 2.77 -12.69
CA GLY A 282 18.36 3.72 -11.86
C GLY A 282 18.45 3.25 -10.41
N SER A 283 17.36 2.72 -9.86
CA SER A 283 17.32 2.14 -8.52
C SER A 283 18.20 0.90 -8.42
N LEU A 284 18.13 -0.01 -9.41
CA LEU A 284 19.00 -1.18 -9.47
C LEU A 284 20.48 -0.79 -9.54
N ALA A 285 20.84 0.23 -10.34
CA ALA A 285 22.20 0.75 -10.40
C ALA A 285 22.64 1.36 -9.06
N THR A 286 21.74 2.05 -8.36
CA THR A 286 21.98 2.62 -7.03
C THR A 286 22.32 1.52 -6.02
N PHE A 287 21.53 0.44 -5.96
CA PHE A 287 21.79 -0.65 -5.01
C PHE A 287 23.02 -1.51 -5.36
N ARG A 288 23.49 -1.45 -6.61
CA ARG A 288 24.75 -2.06 -7.07
C ARG A 288 25.97 -1.15 -6.94
N ASN A 289 25.80 0.07 -6.45
CA ASN A 289 26.90 0.95 -6.10
C ASN A 289 27.15 0.89 -4.58
N PRO A 290 28.30 0.39 -4.09
CA PRO A 290 28.56 0.28 -2.66
C PRO A 290 28.63 1.65 -1.97
N SER A 291 28.95 2.73 -2.71
CA SER A 291 28.99 4.10 -2.18
C SER A 291 27.61 4.69 -1.92
N SER A 292 26.52 4.04 -2.36
CA SER A 292 25.15 4.46 -2.04
C SER A 292 24.83 4.30 -0.55
N GLN A 293 25.44 3.32 0.11
CA GLN A 293 25.23 2.98 1.51
C GLN A 293 23.75 2.78 1.90
N ALA A 294 22.98 2.23 0.95
CA ALA A 294 21.57 1.89 1.10
C ALA A 294 21.24 0.66 0.23
N SER A 295 20.28 -0.15 0.68
CA SER A 295 19.73 -1.27 -0.07
C SER A 295 18.34 -1.64 0.42
N ALA A 296 17.61 -2.37 -0.40
CA ALA A 296 16.41 -3.11 0.00
C ALA A 296 16.62 -4.61 -0.28
N HIS A 297 15.73 -5.45 0.23
CA HIS A 297 15.77 -6.88 -0.09
C HIS A 297 15.14 -7.12 -1.47
N TYR A 298 14.11 -6.36 -1.82
CA TYR A 298 13.40 -6.52 -3.09
C TYR A 298 13.15 -5.17 -3.75
N LEU A 299 13.10 -5.17 -5.08
CA LEU A 299 12.67 -4.06 -5.93
C LEU A 299 11.56 -4.57 -6.86
N VAL A 300 10.42 -3.87 -6.88
CA VAL A 300 9.26 -4.20 -7.71
C VAL A 300 9.16 -3.19 -8.85
N ARG A 301 9.27 -3.70 -10.08
CA ARG A 301 9.10 -2.91 -11.30
C ARG A 301 7.63 -2.60 -11.54
N SER A 302 7.34 -1.36 -11.90
CA SER A 302 5.97 -0.89 -12.03
C SER A 302 5.31 -1.32 -13.34
N SER A 303 6.07 -1.52 -14.42
CA SER A 303 5.50 -1.77 -15.76
C SER A 303 4.82 -3.13 -15.91
N ASP A 304 5.35 -4.15 -15.25
CA ASP A 304 4.89 -5.54 -15.36
C ASP A 304 4.82 -6.28 -14.02
N GLY A 305 5.27 -5.65 -12.93
CA GLY A 305 5.32 -6.27 -11.61
C GLY A 305 6.49 -7.25 -11.45
N HIS A 306 7.52 -7.20 -12.29
CA HIS A 306 8.73 -8.01 -12.11
C HIS A 306 9.38 -7.69 -10.76
N VAL A 307 9.82 -8.73 -10.05
CA VAL A 307 10.46 -8.60 -8.74
C VAL A 307 11.93 -8.99 -8.83
N THR A 308 12.82 -8.09 -8.43
CA THR A 308 14.24 -8.43 -8.25
C THR A 308 14.57 -8.48 -6.78
N GLN A 309 15.07 -9.62 -6.31
CA GLN A 309 15.72 -9.71 -5.01
C GLN A 309 17.16 -9.22 -5.10
N LEU A 310 17.53 -8.31 -4.19
CA LEU A 310 18.81 -7.62 -4.12
C LEU A 310 19.66 -8.09 -2.93
N VAL A 311 19.03 -8.37 -1.79
CA VAL A 311 19.71 -8.83 -0.56
C VAL A 311 19.02 -10.11 -0.08
N ASP A 312 19.81 -11.11 0.33
CA ASP A 312 19.27 -12.34 0.89
C ASP A 312 18.46 -12.03 2.16
N ASN A 313 17.34 -12.70 2.38
CA ASN A 313 16.51 -12.46 3.57
C ASN A 313 17.26 -12.77 4.89
N GLY A 314 18.29 -13.62 4.82
CA GLY A 314 19.21 -13.93 5.92
C GLY A 314 20.15 -12.78 6.28
N ASP A 315 20.40 -11.85 5.36
CA ASP A 315 21.23 -10.66 5.58
C ASP A 315 20.38 -9.44 5.95
N VAL A 316 20.98 -8.39 6.49
CA VAL A 316 20.28 -7.16 6.90
C VAL A 316 20.49 -6.05 5.86
N ALA A 317 19.49 -5.82 5.01
CA ALA A 317 19.49 -4.67 4.10
C ALA A 317 19.40 -3.33 4.87
N TRP A 318 19.98 -2.27 4.30
CA TRP A 318 20.00 -0.93 4.89
C TRP A 318 18.96 -0.02 4.21
N HIS A 319 17.69 -0.18 4.57
CA HIS A 319 16.57 0.55 3.94
C HIS A 319 15.89 1.56 4.88
N ALA A 320 15.70 1.24 6.16
CA ALA A 320 14.77 1.98 7.02
C ALA A 320 15.38 3.19 7.75
N GLY A 321 16.70 3.41 7.70
CA GLY A 321 17.37 4.43 8.53
C GLY A 321 17.29 4.18 10.05
N ASN A 322 16.72 3.05 10.47
CA ASN A 322 16.58 2.62 11.85
C ASN A 322 16.98 1.15 11.97
N LYS A 323 18.06 0.90 12.73
CA LYS A 323 18.67 -0.44 12.80
C LYS A 323 17.74 -1.49 13.40
N THR A 324 16.90 -1.16 14.38
CA THR A 324 15.91 -2.11 14.90
C THR A 324 14.97 -2.59 13.78
N PHE A 325 14.53 -1.69 12.91
CA PHE A 325 13.68 -2.05 11.77
C PHE A 325 14.44 -2.75 10.64
N ASN A 326 15.70 -2.41 10.37
CA ASN A 326 16.52 -3.16 9.41
C ASN A 326 16.76 -4.61 9.90
N MET A 327 17.15 -4.79 11.18
CA MET A 327 17.41 -6.11 11.77
C MET A 327 16.19 -7.02 11.72
N HIS A 328 14.99 -6.46 11.94
CA HIS A 328 13.74 -7.21 12.01
C HIS A 328 12.82 -7.03 10.81
N GLY A 329 13.31 -6.45 9.71
CA GLY A 329 12.48 -6.07 8.57
C GLY A 329 12.97 -6.66 7.27
N ILE A 330 12.02 -6.81 6.34
CA ILE A 330 12.27 -6.95 4.91
C ILE A 330 11.84 -5.65 4.23
N GLY A 331 12.81 -4.86 3.76
CA GLY A 331 12.56 -3.70 2.89
C GLY A 331 12.21 -4.10 1.45
N ILE A 332 11.12 -3.53 0.92
CA ILE A 332 10.65 -3.70 -0.46
C ILE A 332 10.49 -2.32 -1.10
N GLU A 333 11.25 -2.08 -2.15
CA GLU A 333 11.22 -0.86 -2.96
C GLU A 333 10.21 -1.00 -4.10
N HIS A 334 9.37 0.01 -4.28
CA HIS A 334 8.39 0.07 -5.36
C HIS A 334 8.78 1.17 -6.32
N GLU A 335 8.95 0.85 -7.60
CA GLU A 335 9.21 1.86 -8.61
C GLU A 335 8.10 2.93 -8.61
N GLY A 336 8.46 4.17 -8.24
CA GLY A 336 7.50 5.24 -8.02
C GLY A 336 8.06 6.47 -7.33
N TYR A 337 7.13 7.30 -6.83
CA TYR A 337 7.39 8.59 -6.18
C TYR A 337 6.34 8.80 -5.08
N ALA A 338 6.73 9.20 -3.88
CA ALA A 338 5.81 9.42 -2.76
C ALA A 338 4.86 10.61 -2.97
N PHE A 339 5.24 11.57 -3.83
CA PHE A 339 4.36 12.68 -4.25
C PHE A 339 4.79 13.30 -5.59
N PRO A 340 4.26 12.80 -6.72
CA PRO A 340 4.53 13.36 -8.04
C PRO A 340 3.65 14.59 -8.30
N LYS A 341 4.23 15.80 -8.27
CA LYS A 341 3.52 17.07 -8.59
C LYS A 341 3.35 17.31 -10.10
N ASP A 342 4.30 16.83 -10.89
CA ASP A 342 4.50 17.17 -12.31
C ASP A 342 4.64 15.94 -13.21
N ARG A 343 4.42 14.75 -12.65
CA ARG A 343 4.70 13.45 -13.27
C ARG A 343 3.59 12.46 -12.90
N PRO A 344 3.63 11.22 -13.38
CA PRO A 344 2.49 10.32 -13.26
C PRO A 344 2.03 10.10 -11.83
N THR A 345 0.74 9.82 -11.64
CA THR A 345 0.05 10.13 -10.37
C THR A 345 -0.41 8.92 -9.55
N TRP A 346 -0.14 7.69 -10.02
CA TRP A 346 -0.59 6.45 -9.38
C TRP A 346 0.34 5.26 -9.64
N TYR A 347 0.45 4.36 -8.65
CA TYR A 347 1.17 3.09 -8.76
C TYR A 347 0.36 2.05 -9.53
N SER A 348 1.01 1.28 -10.40
CA SER A 348 0.31 0.32 -11.26
C SER A 348 -0.31 -0.85 -10.48
N GLU A 349 -1.39 -1.41 -11.02
CA GLU A 349 -2.01 -2.61 -10.45
C GLU A 349 -1.05 -3.81 -10.49
N GLN A 350 -0.18 -3.90 -11.50
CA GLN A 350 0.79 -4.99 -11.61
C GLN A 350 1.78 -4.98 -10.45
N LEU A 351 2.26 -3.79 -10.07
CA LEU A 351 3.14 -3.59 -8.92
C LEU A 351 2.44 -3.97 -7.62
N TYR A 352 1.22 -3.51 -7.41
CA TYR A 352 0.42 -3.87 -6.24
C TYR A 352 0.23 -5.39 -6.10
N GLN A 353 -0.14 -6.06 -7.19
CA GLN A 353 -0.39 -7.51 -7.22
C GLN A 353 0.87 -8.33 -6.95
N SER A 354 1.98 -8.00 -7.60
CA SER A 354 3.26 -8.70 -7.41
C SER A 354 3.83 -8.46 -6.01
N SER A 355 3.79 -7.21 -5.53
CA SER A 355 4.19 -6.87 -4.17
C SER A 355 3.35 -7.62 -3.14
N ALA A 356 2.03 -7.63 -3.27
CA ALA A 356 1.15 -8.36 -2.35
C ALA A 356 1.42 -9.88 -2.39
N ALA A 357 1.68 -10.46 -3.56
CA ALA A 357 2.05 -11.87 -3.68
C ALA A 357 3.36 -12.19 -2.94
N LEU A 358 4.38 -11.35 -3.12
CA LEU A 358 5.65 -11.45 -2.40
C LEU A 358 5.44 -11.30 -0.88
N VAL A 359 4.70 -10.30 -0.42
CA VAL A 359 4.47 -10.07 1.00
C VAL A 359 3.68 -11.21 1.64
N ARG A 360 2.67 -11.80 0.96
CA ARG A 360 2.00 -13.00 1.47
C ARG A 360 2.95 -14.19 1.62
N HIS A 361 3.88 -14.38 0.67
CA HIS A 361 4.91 -15.42 0.73
C HIS A 361 5.84 -15.21 1.93
N LEU A 362 6.38 -14.00 2.08
CA LEU A 362 7.27 -13.64 3.18
C LEU A 362 6.56 -13.73 4.54
N ALA A 363 5.31 -13.27 4.61
CA ALA A 363 4.49 -13.36 5.81
C ALA A 363 4.22 -14.82 6.22
N ALA A 364 3.90 -15.69 5.27
CA ALA A 364 3.74 -17.11 5.54
C ALA A 364 5.05 -17.78 6.00
N ARG A 365 6.19 -17.36 5.42
CA ARG A 365 7.52 -17.90 5.75
C ARG A 365 8.00 -17.48 7.14
N TYR A 366 7.81 -16.21 7.51
CA TYR A 366 8.38 -15.63 8.72
C TYR A 366 7.36 -15.39 9.85
N GLY A 367 6.07 -15.61 9.59
CA GLY A 367 5.00 -15.39 10.56
C GLY A 367 4.67 -13.91 10.77
N VAL A 368 4.96 -13.04 9.79
CA VAL A 368 4.65 -11.60 9.87
C VAL A 368 3.14 -11.38 9.74
N PRO A 369 2.48 -10.75 10.72
CA PRO A 369 1.06 -10.41 10.60
C PRO A 369 0.78 -9.49 9.41
N LEU A 370 -0.30 -9.76 8.67
CA LEU A 370 -0.73 -8.92 7.55
C LEU A 370 -1.63 -7.79 8.06
N ASP A 371 -1.02 -6.82 8.76
CA ASP A 371 -1.69 -5.60 9.22
C ASP A 371 -0.75 -4.39 9.21
N ARG A 372 -1.30 -3.18 9.46
CA ARG A 372 -0.53 -1.92 9.44
C ARG A 372 0.39 -1.70 10.65
N GLU A 373 0.48 -2.65 11.57
CA GLU A 373 1.50 -2.60 12.63
C GLU A 373 2.74 -3.44 12.27
N HIS A 374 2.70 -4.18 11.15
CA HIS A 374 3.77 -5.08 10.72
C HIS A 374 4.14 -4.94 9.24
N VAL A 375 3.16 -4.64 8.38
CA VAL A 375 3.37 -4.20 6.99
C VAL A 375 3.30 -2.69 7.00
N LEU A 376 4.47 -2.06 6.91
CA LEU A 376 4.73 -0.66 7.18
C LEU A 376 5.06 0.11 5.90
N GLY A 377 4.71 1.38 5.80
CA GLY A 377 5.44 2.31 4.94
C GLY A 377 6.71 2.79 5.66
N HIS A 378 7.67 3.35 4.94
CA HIS A 378 8.83 3.97 5.59
C HIS A 378 8.41 5.16 6.47
N ASP A 379 7.32 5.82 6.10
CA ASP A 379 6.65 6.87 6.87
C ASP A 379 6.25 6.44 8.29
N ASP A 380 5.95 5.16 8.53
CA ASP A 380 5.63 4.58 9.84
C ASP A 380 6.87 4.38 10.74
N VAL A 381 8.09 4.41 10.18
CA VAL A 381 9.31 4.10 10.92
C VAL A 381 9.76 5.30 11.77
N PRO A 382 9.98 5.13 13.09
CA PRO A 382 10.48 6.20 13.94
C PRO A 382 11.95 6.52 13.70
N GLY A 383 12.32 7.76 14.03
CA GLY A 383 13.73 8.12 14.18
C GLY A 383 14.33 7.37 15.37
N PRO A 384 15.51 6.73 15.24
CA PRO A 384 16.08 5.89 16.30
C PRO A 384 16.39 6.67 17.59
N VAL A 385 16.75 7.95 17.46
CA VAL A 385 16.87 8.92 18.57
C VAL A 385 16.35 10.29 18.13
N GLN A 386 16.20 11.23 19.07
CA GLN A 386 15.57 12.54 18.82
C GLN A 386 16.18 13.30 17.63
N ALA A 387 17.51 13.30 17.51
CA ALA A 387 18.20 14.01 16.44
C ALA A 387 17.88 13.48 15.04
N ASN A 388 17.43 12.22 14.92
CA ASN A 388 17.11 11.60 13.63
C ASN A 388 15.65 11.81 13.21
N VAL A 389 14.75 12.21 14.12
CA VAL A 389 13.30 12.28 13.84
C VAL A 389 12.99 13.15 12.62
N ALA A 390 13.68 14.28 12.48
CA ALA A 390 13.48 15.24 11.38
C ALA A 390 13.98 14.73 10.02
N GLY A 391 14.91 13.76 10.00
CA GLY A 391 15.48 13.20 8.78
C GLY A 391 14.81 11.91 8.32
N MET A 392 13.80 11.43 9.03
CA MET A 392 13.08 10.22 8.67
C MET A 392 12.09 10.47 7.54
N HIS A 393 11.91 9.42 6.74
CA HIS A 393 11.20 9.40 5.47
C HIS A 393 9.67 9.43 5.60
N TRP A 394 9.00 9.53 4.45
CA TRP A 394 7.54 9.69 4.32
C TRP A 394 6.93 8.94 3.12
N ASP A 395 7.73 8.13 2.41
CA ASP A 395 7.27 7.16 1.42
C ASP A 395 6.53 5.98 2.08
N PRO A 396 5.57 5.32 1.39
CA PRO A 396 5.18 5.47 -0.02
C PRO A 396 4.21 6.64 -0.31
N GLY A 397 4.06 7.56 0.65
CA GLY A 397 3.31 8.78 0.47
C GLY A 397 1.79 8.63 0.63
N THR A 398 1.11 9.73 0.35
CA THR A 398 -0.29 9.96 0.74
C THR A 398 -1.31 9.30 -0.16
N PHE A 399 -0.90 8.79 -1.33
CA PHE A 399 -1.81 8.20 -2.32
C PHE A 399 -1.58 6.70 -2.53
N TRP A 400 -0.68 6.06 -1.77
CA TRP A 400 -0.62 4.60 -1.73
C TRP A 400 -1.95 4.05 -1.17
N ASP A 401 -2.69 3.30 -1.99
CA ASP A 401 -3.99 2.73 -1.63
C ASP A 401 -3.79 1.54 -0.65
N TRP A 402 -3.62 1.87 0.63
CA TRP A 402 -3.49 0.88 1.70
C TRP A 402 -4.72 -0.04 1.81
N ALA A 403 -5.92 0.44 1.49
CA ALA A 403 -7.14 -0.36 1.57
C ALA A 403 -7.11 -1.48 0.53
N HIS A 404 -6.80 -1.14 -0.71
CA HIS A 404 -6.59 -2.12 -1.78
C HIS A 404 -5.42 -3.04 -1.51
N TYR A 405 -4.28 -2.50 -1.06
CA TYR A 405 -3.13 -3.33 -0.78
C TYR A 405 -3.44 -4.39 0.30
N LEU A 406 -4.12 -4.01 1.37
CA LEU A 406 -4.57 -4.94 2.42
C LEU A 406 -5.60 -5.97 1.91
N GLU A 407 -6.49 -5.58 0.98
CA GLU A 407 -7.38 -6.52 0.29
C GLU A 407 -6.57 -7.57 -0.49
N LEU A 408 -5.58 -7.15 -1.27
CA LEU A 408 -4.68 -8.06 -2.01
C LEU A 408 -3.86 -8.95 -1.08
N LEU A 409 -3.48 -8.48 0.09
CA LEU A 409 -2.82 -9.30 1.11
C LEU A 409 -3.75 -10.37 1.70
N GLY A 410 -5.07 -10.28 1.50
CA GLY A 410 -6.07 -11.15 2.12
C GLY A 410 -6.40 -10.74 3.56
N ALA A 411 -6.12 -9.48 3.91
CA ALA A 411 -6.40 -8.88 5.21
C ALA A 411 -7.19 -7.56 5.05
N PRO A 412 -8.34 -7.58 4.36
CA PRO A 412 -9.10 -6.36 4.06
C PRO A 412 -9.47 -5.61 5.33
N LEU A 413 -9.62 -4.29 5.18
CA LEU A 413 -10.07 -3.44 6.28
C LEU A 413 -11.45 -3.90 6.78
N PRO A 414 -11.70 -3.79 8.10
CA PRO A 414 -13.03 -4.07 8.64
C PRO A 414 -14.08 -3.18 7.98
N GLY A 415 -15.26 -3.77 7.72
CA GLY A 415 -16.40 -3.02 7.19
C GLY A 415 -16.94 -1.99 8.19
N PRO A 416 -17.89 -1.13 7.75
CA PRO A 416 -18.52 -0.15 8.62
C PRO A 416 -19.09 -0.78 9.88
N SER A 417 -18.63 -0.32 11.02
CA SER A 417 -19.26 -0.51 12.31
C SER A 417 -19.73 0.86 12.76
N GLY A 418 -20.91 0.97 13.39
CA GLY A 418 -21.40 2.24 13.92
C GLY A 418 -20.38 2.99 14.81
N PRO A 419 -20.70 4.21 15.25
CA PRO A 419 -19.74 5.11 15.89
C PRO A 419 -19.03 4.43 17.07
N PRO A 420 -17.71 4.65 17.22
CA PRO A 420 -16.94 4.00 18.27
C PRO A 420 -17.23 4.61 19.64
N ALA A 421 -16.89 3.89 20.71
CA ALA A 421 -16.99 4.37 22.09
C ALA A 421 -15.60 4.69 22.70
N VAL A 422 -15.58 5.53 23.74
CA VAL A 422 -14.36 5.86 24.48
C VAL A 422 -13.73 4.61 25.07
N GLY A 423 -12.41 4.47 24.89
CA GLY A 423 -11.63 3.31 25.33
C GLY A 423 -11.61 2.14 24.33
N GLU A 424 -12.42 2.18 23.27
CA GLU A 424 -12.33 1.19 22.19
C GLU A 424 -11.15 1.48 21.26
N THR A 425 -10.64 0.44 20.62
CA THR A 425 -9.70 0.56 19.51
C THR A 425 -10.46 0.75 18.21
N VAL A 426 -9.98 1.65 17.36
CA VAL A 426 -10.49 1.88 16.01
C VAL A 426 -9.39 1.66 14.97
N VAL A 427 -9.82 1.25 13.78
CA VAL A 427 -9.02 1.21 12.55
C VAL A 427 -9.42 2.40 11.69
N VAL A 428 -8.46 3.22 11.28
CA VAL A 428 -8.69 4.28 10.29
C VAL A 428 -9.04 3.61 8.96
N SER A 429 -10.20 3.92 8.40
CA SER A 429 -10.70 3.24 7.20
C SER A 429 -11.60 4.14 6.36
N PRO A 430 -11.15 5.35 5.95
CA PRO A 430 -11.91 6.15 5.01
C PRO A 430 -12.00 5.44 3.66
N ALA A 431 -13.12 5.60 2.94
CA ALA A 431 -13.30 5.04 1.61
C ALA A 431 -12.39 5.78 0.61
N PHE A 432 -11.29 5.13 0.20
CA PHE A 432 -10.18 5.73 -0.57
C PHE A 432 -10.66 6.58 -1.74
N ASP A 433 -11.47 6.02 -2.63
CA ASP A 433 -11.95 6.66 -3.87
C ASP A 433 -12.68 8.01 -3.64
N THR A 434 -13.31 8.15 -2.48
CA THR A 434 -14.09 9.33 -2.08
C THR A 434 -13.39 10.18 -1.02
N ASN A 435 -12.30 9.70 -0.43
CA ASN A 435 -11.56 10.41 0.59
C ASN A 435 -10.54 11.35 -0.04
N ARG A 436 -10.90 12.62 -0.15
CA ARG A 436 -10.10 13.63 -0.87
C ARG A 436 -9.78 14.85 -0.01
N PRO A 437 -9.05 14.67 1.11
CA PRO A 437 -8.58 15.81 1.87
C PRO A 437 -7.63 16.68 1.02
N PRO A 438 -7.68 18.01 1.14
CA PRO A 438 -6.87 18.89 0.31
C PRO A 438 -5.37 18.80 0.67
N VAL A 439 -4.54 18.45 -0.31
CA VAL A 439 -3.06 18.42 -0.20
C VAL A 439 -2.44 19.52 -1.08
N ASN A 440 -1.42 20.21 -0.56
CA ASN A 440 -0.76 21.30 -1.26
C ASN A 440 -0.03 20.83 -2.54
N GLY A 441 -0.20 21.59 -3.63
CA GLY A 441 0.56 21.37 -4.86
C GLY A 441 0.06 20.21 -5.73
N THR A 442 -1.17 19.73 -5.50
CA THR A 442 -1.85 18.75 -6.35
C THR A 442 -3.32 19.15 -6.53
N SER A 443 -3.97 18.62 -7.59
CA SER A 443 -5.42 18.70 -7.75
C SER A 443 -6.13 17.74 -6.79
N ASP A 444 -7.44 17.94 -6.64
CA ASP A 444 -8.30 17.04 -5.86
C ASP A 444 -8.15 15.57 -6.31
N ARG A 445 -7.81 14.68 -5.37
CA ARG A 445 -7.55 13.26 -5.62
C ARG A 445 -7.75 12.43 -4.36
N PRO A 446 -7.92 11.09 -4.49
CA PRO A 446 -7.92 10.17 -3.36
C PRO A 446 -6.63 10.25 -2.53
N GLU A 447 -6.78 10.25 -1.20
CA GLU A 447 -5.67 10.16 -0.25
C GLU A 447 -5.95 9.07 0.79
N ASN A 448 -4.89 8.53 1.38
CA ASN A 448 -4.92 7.39 2.31
C ASN A 448 -4.97 7.80 3.79
N PHE A 449 -5.42 9.01 4.12
CA PHE A 449 -5.40 9.51 5.48
C PHE A 449 -6.60 10.43 5.79
N VAL A 450 -6.83 10.66 7.08
CA VAL A 450 -7.67 11.77 7.58
C VAL A 450 -6.83 12.76 8.37
N TYR A 451 -7.18 14.05 8.26
CA TYR A 451 -6.53 15.10 9.04
C TYR A 451 -6.96 15.08 10.50
N LEU A 452 -5.98 15.28 11.37
CA LEU A 452 -6.10 15.38 12.82
C LEU A 452 -6.05 16.83 13.27
N ARG A 453 -6.91 17.18 14.20
CA ARG A 453 -7.12 18.54 14.69
C ARG A 453 -7.03 18.63 16.20
N THR A 454 -6.80 19.85 16.66
CA THR A 454 -6.74 20.19 18.10
C THR A 454 -8.11 20.16 18.81
N GLY A 455 -9.22 20.09 18.07
CA GLY A 455 -10.57 20.04 18.62
C GLY A 455 -11.63 19.51 17.64
N PRO A 456 -12.86 19.23 18.10
CA PRO A 456 -13.95 18.64 17.31
C PRO A 456 -14.64 19.67 16.39
N SER A 457 -13.87 20.29 15.49
CA SER A 457 -14.38 21.31 14.57
C SER A 457 -13.55 21.33 13.29
N PRO A 458 -14.17 21.55 12.11
CA PRO A 458 -13.43 21.71 10.85
C PRO A 458 -12.54 22.97 10.86
N ASP A 459 -12.82 23.93 11.73
CA ASP A 459 -12.04 25.17 11.89
C ASP A 459 -10.93 25.04 12.94
N ALA A 460 -10.91 23.95 13.73
CA ALA A 460 -9.84 23.72 14.69
C ALA A 460 -8.50 23.55 13.94
N PRO A 461 -7.40 24.17 14.41
CA PRO A 461 -6.09 24.02 13.81
C PRO A 461 -5.69 22.54 13.65
N LEU A 462 -4.94 22.26 12.59
CA LEU A 462 -4.25 20.99 12.41
C LEU A 462 -3.35 20.72 13.61
N LEU A 463 -3.29 19.44 14.03
CA LEU A 463 -2.54 19.04 15.21
C LEU A 463 -1.05 19.39 15.05
N ASN A 464 -0.36 19.71 16.15
CA ASN A 464 1.09 19.93 16.17
C ASN A 464 1.63 20.99 15.19
N GLY A 465 0.79 21.95 14.80
CA GLY A 465 1.16 22.95 13.78
C GLY A 465 1.37 22.31 12.41
N GLY A 466 0.66 21.21 12.12
CA GLY A 466 0.69 20.51 10.85
C GLY A 466 0.28 21.40 9.67
N THR A 467 0.75 21.02 8.49
CA THR A 467 0.48 21.68 7.22
C THR A 467 -0.25 20.73 6.27
N ARG A 468 -0.69 21.26 5.13
CA ARG A 468 -1.26 20.44 4.06
C ARG A 468 -0.21 19.87 3.11
N ASP A 469 1.06 19.92 3.47
CA ASP A 469 2.11 19.35 2.63
C ASP A 469 2.05 17.82 2.71
N ALA A 470 2.29 17.14 1.59
CA ALA A 470 2.18 15.69 1.51
C ALA A 470 3.12 14.98 2.51
N SER A 471 4.33 15.50 2.67
CA SER A 471 5.37 14.97 3.57
C SER A 471 5.13 15.27 5.05
N ASP A 472 4.21 16.17 5.39
CA ASP A 472 3.90 16.45 6.79
C ASP A 472 2.98 15.39 7.38
N TRP A 473 3.53 14.48 8.16
CA TRP A 473 2.77 13.39 8.78
C TRP A 473 2.17 13.74 10.15
N ARG A 474 2.55 14.89 10.74
CA ARG A 474 2.31 15.20 12.17
C ARG A 474 0.84 15.21 12.56
N ASP A 475 -0.04 15.42 11.60
CA ASP A 475 -1.47 15.62 11.74
C ASP A 475 -2.28 14.65 10.87
N LYS A 476 -1.73 13.48 10.52
CA LYS A 476 -2.40 12.50 9.66
C LYS A 476 -2.58 11.17 10.38
N ALA A 477 -3.78 10.62 10.29
CA ALA A 477 -4.04 9.23 10.65
C ALA A 477 -4.26 8.44 9.36
N VAL A 478 -3.39 7.48 9.08
CA VAL A 478 -3.32 6.74 7.81
C VAL A 478 -4.22 5.50 7.83
N THR A 479 -4.82 5.20 6.69
CA THR A 479 -5.66 4.02 6.44
C THR A 479 -5.02 2.73 6.94
N GLY A 480 -5.80 1.97 7.69
CA GLY A 480 -5.47 0.70 8.35
C GLY A 480 -4.74 0.83 9.69
N ALA A 481 -4.25 2.02 10.06
CA ALA A 481 -3.62 2.28 11.36
C ALA A 481 -4.63 2.15 12.51
N ARG A 482 -4.14 1.73 13.69
CA ARG A 482 -4.97 1.51 14.89
C ARG A 482 -4.70 2.54 15.98
N TYR A 483 -5.78 3.00 16.62
CA TYR A 483 -5.69 3.92 17.75
C TYR A 483 -6.78 3.65 18.79
N VAL A 484 -6.56 4.03 20.04
CA VAL A 484 -7.59 4.01 21.09
C VAL A 484 -8.35 5.32 21.09
N VAL A 485 -9.69 5.25 21.16
CA VAL A 485 -10.58 6.40 21.23
C VAL A 485 -10.47 7.06 22.61
N ALA A 486 -10.08 8.32 22.61
CA ALA A 486 -9.93 9.15 23.80
C ALA A 486 -11.21 9.92 24.16
N GLU A 487 -12.03 10.29 23.17
CA GLU A 487 -13.28 11.04 23.35
C GLU A 487 -14.15 10.95 22.09
N VAL A 488 -15.46 11.18 22.24
CA VAL A 488 -16.42 11.29 21.12
C VAL A 488 -17.29 12.53 21.35
N ALA A 489 -17.46 13.35 20.31
CA ALA A 489 -18.27 14.57 20.35
C ALA A 489 -19.08 14.74 19.05
N GLY A 490 -20.32 14.26 19.06
CA GLY A 490 -21.15 14.24 17.84
C GLY A 490 -20.49 13.42 16.73
N ASP A 491 -20.32 14.00 15.55
CA ASP A 491 -19.65 13.36 14.40
C ASP A 491 -18.11 13.42 14.49
N TRP A 492 -17.53 13.74 15.66
CA TRP A 492 -16.09 13.82 15.84
C TRP A 492 -15.60 12.73 16.81
N THR A 493 -14.49 12.10 16.45
CA THR A 493 -13.78 11.13 17.29
C THR A 493 -12.40 11.69 17.63
N ALA A 494 -12.03 11.62 18.91
CA ALA A 494 -10.67 11.87 19.36
C ALA A 494 -9.95 10.53 19.59
N ILE A 495 -8.71 10.43 19.15
CA ILE A 495 -7.80 9.31 19.44
C ILE A 495 -6.63 9.77 20.30
N TRP A 496 -6.02 8.85 21.05
CA TRP A 496 -4.72 9.10 21.66
C TRP A 496 -3.63 9.08 20.60
N TYR A 497 -2.95 10.21 20.43
CA TYR A 497 -1.98 10.42 19.37
C TYR A 497 -0.96 11.47 19.84
N ASP A 498 0.33 11.14 19.76
CA ASP A 498 1.44 12.04 20.09
C ASP A 498 1.33 12.67 21.51
N GLY A 499 0.94 11.85 22.50
CA GLY A 499 0.82 12.29 23.89
C GLY A 499 -0.37 13.22 24.17
N GLN A 500 -1.34 13.34 23.26
CA GLN A 500 -2.51 14.20 23.40
C GLN A 500 -3.75 13.63 22.69
N LYS A 501 -4.88 14.34 22.78
CA LYS A 501 -6.09 14.04 22.01
C LYS A 501 -5.97 14.62 20.61
N ALA A 502 -6.26 13.82 19.60
CA ALA A 502 -6.29 14.25 18.21
C ALA A 502 -7.65 13.95 17.57
N TRP A 503 -8.30 14.98 17.04
CA TRP A 503 -9.69 14.92 16.58
C TRP A 503 -9.80 14.79 15.06
N PHE A 504 -10.70 13.94 14.59
CA PHE A 504 -11.08 13.86 13.17
C PHE A 504 -12.59 13.70 13.03
N ALA A 505 -13.12 14.11 11.87
CA ALA A 505 -14.51 13.90 11.52
C ALA A 505 -14.74 12.42 11.20
N ASN A 506 -15.72 11.82 11.87
CA ASN A 506 -16.10 10.42 11.74
C ASN A 506 -17.63 10.24 11.74
N PRO A 507 -18.37 10.94 10.87
CA PRO A 507 -19.84 10.88 10.84
C PRO A 507 -20.29 9.43 10.60
N GLY A 508 -21.08 8.89 11.52
CA GLY A 508 -21.58 7.52 11.42
C GLY A 508 -20.49 6.42 11.38
N GLY A 509 -19.24 6.71 11.75
CA GLY A 509 -18.13 5.75 11.66
C GLY A 509 -17.50 5.62 10.27
N SER A 510 -17.71 6.58 9.37
CA SER A 510 -17.27 6.51 7.97
C SER A 510 -15.76 6.63 7.75
N ALA A 511 -15.02 7.21 8.71
CA ALA A 511 -13.59 7.46 8.61
C ALA A 511 -12.76 6.51 9.47
N ALA A 512 -13.34 5.99 10.56
CA ALA A 512 -12.71 4.98 11.39
C ALA A 512 -13.78 4.06 12.00
N VAL A 513 -13.51 2.77 11.92
CA VAL A 513 -14.40 1.69 12.36
C VAL A 513 -13.81 0.99 13.57
N ARG A 514 -14.65 0.37 14.39
CA ARG A 514 -14.25 -0.37 15.59
C ARG A 514 -13.38 -1.56 15.20
N ASP A 515 -12.28 -1.76 15.91
CA ASP A 515 -11.47 -2.95 15.79
C ASP A 515 -12.07 -4.08 16.64
N THR A 516 -12.77 -5.01 15.99
CA THR A 516 -13.43 -6.14 16.68
C THR A 516 -12.56 -7.39 16.77
N ARG A 517 -11.28 -7.32 16.38
CA ARG A 517 -10.38 -8.48 16.44
C ARG A 517 -10.09 -8.85 17.90
N PRO A 518 -10.17 -10.14 18.29
CA PRO A 518 -9.90 -10.56 19.67
C PRO A 518 -8.42 -10.44 20.03
N GLY A 519 -8.12 -10.43 21.33
CA GLY A 519 -6.76 -10.60 21.86
C GLY A 519 -5.83 -9.39 21.69
N ARG A 520 -6.37 -8.18 21.50
CA ARG A 520 -5.55 -6.96 21.35
C ARG A 520 -5.17 -6.38 22.71
N THR A 521 -3.87 -6.29 22.94
CA THR A 521 -3.29 -5.67 24.12
C THR A 521 -3.36 -4.16 23.99
N VAL A 522 -3.97 -3.50 24.97
CA VAL A 522 -3.95 -2.04 25.13
C VAL A 522 -3.07 -1.69 26.32
N LEU A 523 -2.08 -0.85 26.09
CA LEU A 523 -1.09 -0.45 27.06
C LEU A 523 -1.46 0.90 27.66
N THR A 524 -1.34 0.98 28.99
CA THR A 524 -1.44 2.24 29.72
C THR A 524 -0.22 2.40 30.64
N PRO A 525 0.21 3.62 30.98
CA PRO A 525 1.24 3.82 32.00
C PRO A 525 0.85 3.13 33.32
N ARG A 526 1.85 2.60 34.04
CA ARG A 526 1.59 2.02 35.36
C ARG A 526 1.04 3.06 36.34
N PRO A 527 0.20 2.65 37.31
CA PRO A 527 -0.30 3.54 38.35
C PRO A 527 0.85 4.26 39.09
N GLY A 528 0.70 5.56 39.29
CA GLY A 528 1.70 6.40 39.97
C GLY A 528 2.73 7.07 39.06
N ALA A 529 2.87 6.65 37.80
CA ALA A 529 3.65 7.39 36.81
C ALA A 529 2.85 8.57 36.26
N ALA A 530 3.43 9.78 36.27
CA ALA A 530 2.80 10.95 35.65
C ALA A 530 2.89 10.92 34.12
N ALA A 531 4.00 10.41 33.60
CA ALA A 531 4.23 10.10 32.19
C ALA A 531 5.35 9.06 32.08
N ILE A 532 5.41 8.33 30.97
CA ILE A 532 6.46 7.34 30.68
C ILE A 532 7.23 7.69 29.39
N PRO A 533 8.51 7.34 29.29
CA PRO A 533 9.33 7.65 28.11
C PRO A 533 8.90 6.84 26.87
N VAL A 534 9.10 7.45 25.69
CA VAL A 534 8.92 6.81 24.39
C VAL A 534 10.29 6.63 23.72
N TYR A 535 10.53 5.47 23.11
CA TYR A 535 11.81 5.15 22.46
C TYR A 535 11.63 4.94 20.96
N GLY A 536 12.60 5.40 20.16
CA GLY A 536 12.61 5.19 18.71
C GLY A 536 13.22 3.85 18.27
N ARG A 537 13.79 3.10 19.22
CA ARG A 537 14.47 1.81 19.00
C ARG A 537 14.41 0.96 20.26
N ALA A 538 14.46 -0.36 20.09
CA ALA A 538 14.47 -1.34 21.18
C ALA A 538 15.89 -1.92 21.36
N TYR A 539 16.77 -1.20 22.04
CA TYR A 539 18.15 -1.65 22.28
C TYR A 539 18.32 -2.25 23.68
N PRO A 540 19.30 -3.15 23.87
CA PRO A 540 19.57 -3.78 25.14
C PRO A 540 20.23 -2.80 26.11
N GLU A 541 20.00 -3.01 27.40
CA GLU A 541 20.64 -2.25 28.46
C GLU A 541 22.16 -2.47 28.50
N ALA A 542 22.91 -1.53 29.06
CA ALA A 542 24.38 -1.58 29.12
C ALA A 542 24.94 -2.87 29.76
N ALA A 543 24.19 -3.50 30.66
CA ALA A 543 24.61 -4.74 31.31
C ALA A 543 24.69 -5.94 30.34
N ALA A 544 23.92 -5.93 29.25
CA ALA A 544 23.93 -7.00 28.24
C ALA A 544 25.27 -7.11 27.50
N TYR A 545 26.04 -6.02 27.44
CA TYR A 545 27.34 -5.96 26.77
C TYR A 545 28.50 -6.47 27.64
N ARG A 546 28.28 -6.84 28.91
CA ARG A 546 29.36 -7.28 29.82
C ARG A 546 30.10 -8.53 29.35
N GLY A 547 29.40 -9.41 28.62
CA GLY A 547 29.99 -10.59 27.97
C GLY A 547 30.69 -10.27 26.65
N HIS A 548 30.62 -9.02 26.19
CA HIS A 548 31.05 -8.57 24.87
C HIS A 548 31.96 -7.33 24.93
N PRO A 549 33.18 -7.45 25.50
CA PRO A 549 34.05 -6.30 25.76
C PRO A 549 34.50 -5.53 24.52
N SER A 550 34.40 -6.13 23.32
CA SER A 550 34.78 -5.49 22.05
C SER A 550 33.63 -4.72 21.40
N ILE A 551 32.39 -4.92 21.88
CA ILE A 551 31.20 -4.27 21.33
C ILE A 551 30.90 -2.99 22.11
N PRO A 552 30.93 -1.81 21.48
CA PRO A 552 30.61 -0.56 22.15
C PRO A 552 29.16 -0.54 22.63
N VAL A 553 28.96 -0.22 23.91
CA VAL A 553 27.63 -0.06 24.52
C VAL A 553 26.84 0.99 23.76
N GLN A 554 25.67 0.58 23.26
CA GLN A 554 24.72 1.51 22.64
C GLN A 554 23.85 2.12 23.74
N GLN A 555 23.88 3.45 23.89
CA GLN A 555 23.08 4.12 24.91
C GLN A 555 21.58 4.04 24.58
N VAL A 556 20.79 3.62 25.56
CA VAL A 556 19.32 3.64 25.50
C VAL A 556 18.86 5.05 25.87
N VAL A 557 18.41 5.81 24.86
CA VAL A 557 18.00 7.21 25.00
C VAL A 557 16.57 7.37 24.51
N PRO A 558 15.65 7.94 25.33
CA PRO A 558 14.29 8.21 24.89
C PRO A 558 14.22 9.35 23.88
N LEU A 559 13.15 9.39 23.11
CA LEU A 559 12.76 10.55 22.31
C LEU A 559 12.28 11.68 23.25
N SER A 560 12.19 12.90 22.73
CA SER A 560 11.51 14.03 23.38
C SER A 560 9.98 13.88 23.27
N ALA A 561 9.48 12.72 23.69
CA ALA A 561 8.09 12.30 23.64
C ALA A 561 7.78 11.46 24.89
N THR A 562 6.55 11.57 25.38
CA THR A 562 6.10 10.80 26.55
C THR A 562 4.67 10.32 26.36
N VAL A 563 4.29 9.28 27.07
CA VAL A 563 2.88 8.88 27.23
C VAL A 563 2.42 9.33 28.63
N PRO A 564 1.61 10.40 28.73
CA PRO A 564 1.01 10.84 29.99
C PRO A 564 0.08 9.80 30.63
N ALA A 565 -0.06 9.88 31.95
CA ALA A 565 -1.04 9.12 32.70
C ALA A 565 -2.46 9.29 32.12
N GLY A 566 -3.22 8.19 32.08
CA GLY A 566 -4.60 8.18 31.57
C GLY A 566 -4.73 7.98 30.05
N GLN A 567 -3.62 7.89 29.32
CA GLN A 567 -3.62 7.55 27.90
C GLN A 567 -3.47 6.04 27.67
N ALA A 568 -3.93 5.60 26.51
CA ALA A 568 -3.97 4.20 26.12
C ALA A 568 -3.53 4.02 24.68
N TYR A 569 -2.69 3.01 24.41
CA TYR A 569 -2.11 2.75 23.09
C TYR A 569 -2.23 1.26 22.75
N PRO A 570 -2.70 0.90 21.55
CA PRO A 570 -2.71 -0.50 21.13
C PRO A 570 -1.26 -0.96 20.91
N ALA A 571 -0.91 -2.12 21.46
CA ALA A 571 0.34 -2.78 21.12
C ALA A 571 0.24 -3.43 19.74
N ALA A 572 1.31 -3.38 18.97
CA ALA A 572 1.42 -4.13 17.71
C ALA A 572 1.24 -5.64 17.98
N ASP A 573 1.96 -6.13 19.00
CA ASP A 573 1.95 -7.50 19.47
C ASP A 573 1.46 -7.65 20.91
N ALA A 574 0.94 -8.83 21.24
CA ALA A 574 0.52 -9.15 22.60
C ALA A 574 1.71 -9.27 23.58
N GLU A 575 2.86 -9.71 23.07
CA GLU A 575 4.10 -9.89 23.83
C GLU A 575 5.13 -8.82 23.46
N PRO A 576 5.97 -8.38 24.41
CA PRO A 576 7.02 -7.43 24.12
C PRO A 576 8.20 -8.12 23.42
N VAL A 577 8.96 -7.34 22.67
CA VAL A 577 10.23 -7.76 22.06
C VAL A 577 11.39 -7.44 23.00
N ARG A 578 12.37 -8.35 23.12
CA ARG A 578 13.59 -8.07 23.89
C ARG A 578 14.42 -7.02 23.16
N GLY A 579 15.09 -6.14 23.91
CA GLY A 579 16.06 -5.23 23.34
C GLY A 579 17.24 -6.02 22.79
N ASP A 580 17.65 -5.73 21.56
CA ASP A 580 18.79 -6.38 20.91
C ASP A 580 19.59 -5.43 20.01
N PHE A 581 20.81 -5.86 19.67
CA PHE A 581 21.71 -5.12 18.82
C PHE A 581 22.68 -6.08 18.13
N TYR A 582 22.56 -6.19 16.81
CA TYR A 582 23.51 -6.96 16.01
C TYR A 582 24.75 -6.15 15.70
N TYR A 583 25.91 -6.53 16.23
CA TYR A 583 27.17 -5.87 15.95
C TYR A 583 27.81 -6.47 14.70
N ALA A 584 28.00 -5.62 13.70
CA ALA A 584 28.77 -5.92 12.50
C ALA A 584 29.74 -4.77 12.23
N ARG A 585 31.05 -5.03 12.20
CA ARG A 585 32.07 -3.96 12.22
C ARG A 585 32.79 -3.80 10.90
N ASN A 586 33.22 -4.88 10.27
CA ASN A 586 33.97 -4.81 9.03
C ASN A 586 33.44 -5.79 7.99
N ILE A 587 33.82 -5.57 6.74
CA ILE A 587 33.30 -6.36 5.61
C ILE A 587 33.64 -7.86 5.71
N GLY A 588 34.78 -8.20 6.31
CA GLY A 588 35.26 -9.58 6.45
C GLY A 588 34.58 -10.35 7.59
N GLY A 589 33.98 -9.65 8.54
CA GLY A 589 33.47 -10.22 9.79
C GLY A 589 34.57 -10.80 10.67
N ASP A 590 35.80 -10.31 10.56
CA ASP A 590 36.97 -10.80 11.31
C ASP A 590 37.40 -9.86 12.44
N ALA A 591 36.65 -8.77 12.67
CA ALA A 591 36.85 -7.94 13.86
C ALA A 591 36.52 -8.74 15.14
N PRO A 592 37.07 -8.35 16.30
CA PRO A 592 36.71 -8.96 17.57
C PRO A 592 35.20 -8.89 17.82
N GLU A 593 34.59 -10.06 18.03
CA GLU A 593 33.14 -10.22 18.25
C GLU A 593 32.26 -9.72 17.10
N ASP A 594 32.79 -9.63 15.88
CA ASP A 594 32.00 -9.30 14.70
C ASP A 594 30.86 -10.33 14.48
N ARG A 595 29.80 -9.91 13.79
CA ARG A 595 28.60 -10.72 13.52
C ARG A 595 27.95 -11.32 14.79
N THR A 596 27.91 -10.53 15.86
CA THR A 596 27.37 -10.95 17.17
C THR A 596 26.07 -10.24 17.52
N LEU A 597 25.03 -11.00 17.85
CA LEU A 597 23.78 -10.45 18.40
C LEU A 597 23.88 -10.31 19.93
N VAL A 598 23.81 -9.07 20.42
CA VAL A 598 23.68 -8.79 21.85
C VAL A 598 22.20 -8.70 22.21
N VAL A 599 21.73 -9.50 23.17
CA VAL A 599 20.32 -9.51 23.61
C VAL A 599 20.23 -9.16 25.10
N GLY A 600 19.43 -8.15 25.43
CA GLY A 600 19.23 -7.63 26.78
C GLY A 600 18.02 -8.20 27.49
N CYS A 601 17.86 -7.84 28.75
CA CYS A 601 16.72 -8.20 29.59
C CYS A 601 15.59 -7.15 29.54
N ASP A 602 15.91 -5.90 29.17
CA ASP A 602 14.89 -4.92 28.84
C ASP A 602 14.02 -5.42 27.67
N ALA A 603 12.70 -5.32 27.82
CA ALA A 603 11.74 -5.68 26.79
C ALA A 603 10.79 -4.51 26.51
N TYR A 604 10.37 -4.39 25.26
CA TYR A 604 9.65 -3.25 24.73
C TYR A 604 8.40 -3.69 23.97
N TYR A 605 7.32 -2.94 24.12
CA TYR A 605 6.15 -3.07 23.26
C TYR A 605 6.26 -2.09 22.09
N PRO A 606 6.21 -2.55 20.83
CA PRO A 606 5.95 -1.68 19.70
C PRO A 606 4.51 -1.15 19.79
N VAL A 607 4.34 0.16 19.63
CA VAL A 607 3.04 0.83 19.61
C VAL A 607 3.00 1.86 18.50
N ARG A 608 1.83 2.12 17.93
CA ARG A 608 1.61 3.30 17.09
C ARG A 608 1.39 4.52 17.97
N TYR A 609 2.47 5.26 18.25
CA TYR A 609 2.44 6.39 19.18
C TYR A 609 1.81 7.64 18.54
N ASN A 610 2.08 7.85 17.25
CA ASN A 610 1.48 8.90 16.43
C ASN A 610 1.28 8.34 15.01
N HIS A 611 1.69 9.05 13.97
CA HIS A 611 1.82 8.47 12.63
C HIS A 611 2.81 7.30 12.62
N ARG A 612 3.87 7.40 13.42
CA ARG A 612 4.96 6.42 13.49
C ARG A 612 4.77 5.44 14.63
N LEU A 613 5.34 4.25 14.42
CA LEU A 613 5.59 3.31 15.50
C LEU A 613 6.61 3.89 16.48
N ALA A 614 6.60 3.38 17.70
CA ALA A 614 7.59 3.65 18.73
C ALA A 614 7.62 2.47 19.72
N TYR A 615 8.51 2.53 20.70
CA TYR A 615 8.69 1.50 21.70
C TYR A 615 8.44 2.04 23.11
N LEU A 616 7.66 1.30 23.89
CA LEU A 616 7.44 1.54 25.33
C LEU A 616 8.08 0.41 26.13
N LYS A 617 8.84 0.72 27.19
CA LYS A 617 9.38 -0.33 28.07
C LYS A 617 8.25 -1.08 28.76
N SER A 618 8.32 -2.41 28.75
CA SER A 618 7.38 -3.31 29.43
C SER A 618 7.28 -3.06 30.94
N THR A 619 8.35 -2.55 31.55
CA THR A 619 8.40 -2.15 32.97
C THR A 619 7.55 -0.92 33.27
N ASP A 620 7.25 -0.09 32.27
CA ASP A 620 6.61 1.22 32.47
C ASP A 620 5.10 1.16 32.19
N VAL A 621 4.63 0.08 31.57
CA VAL A 621 3.23 -0.12 31.15
C VAL A 621 2.54 -1.25 31.90
N GLN A 622 1.21 -1.23 31.86
CA GLN A 622 0.32 -2.32 32.24
C GLN A 622 -0.64 -2.65 31.09
N GLY A 623 -1.29 -3.81 31.14
CA GLY A 623 -2.23 -4.30 30.13
C GLY A 623 -1.67 -5.43 29.26
N GLY A 624 -0.35 -5.61 29.23
CA GLY A 624 0.32 -6.74 28.58
C GLY A 624 0.50 -7.96 29.50
N SER A 625 0.82 -9.10 28.88
CA SER A 625 0.98 -10.42 29.53
C SER A 625 2.36 -10.69 30.13
N ALA A 626 3.36 -9.85 29.84
CA ALA A 626 4.74 -10.18 30.16
C ALA A 626 5.14 -9.90 31.63
N LYS A 627 5.81 -10.89 32.22
CA LYS A 627 6.73 -10.72 33.37
C LYS A 627 8.13 -10.40 32.83
N PRO A 628 9.01 -9.74 33.61
CA PRO A 628 10.43 -9.63 33.25
C PRO A 628 10.97 -11.01 32.85
N VAL A 629 11.60 -11.10 31.67
CA VAL A 629 12.06 -12.37 31.07
C VAL A 629 13.47 -12.74 31.54
N CYS A 630 14.05 -11.91 32.40
CA CYS A 630 15.17 -12.18 33.29
C CYS A 630 14.79 -11.68 34.70
#